data_AF-A0A3D8YXP2-F1
#
_entry.id   AF-A0A3D8YXP2-F1
#
_cell.length_a   1.000
_cell.length_b   1.000
_cell.length_c   1.000
_cell.angle_alpha   90.00
_cell.angle_beta   90.00
_cell.angle_gamma   90.00
#
_symmetry.space_group_name_H-M   'P 1'
#
loop_
_entity.id
_entity.type
_entity.pdbx_description
1 polymer ?
#
loop_
_entity_poly.entity_id
_entity_poly.type
_entity_poly.pdbx_seq_one_letter_code
_entity_poly.pdbx_strand_id
1 'polypeptide(L)'
;MKRKSKKGRRVLHTKEEYIITTETSVIFPYFNSCGMLLSMILEGDQIKIVNSTPTEIIDFNLRRGGSSLKGAVDGANEILGSGSLSPVAISKKHGIYMTPTCSSKLPECTWMAIGHVKQYVENEEKQVTVILNNGSRVDLPISFYRFDTRYLRACKLQYGIETNTDQVMKVREKYTQSYVIKKNGKGLNYSEE
;
A
#
# COMPACT_ATOMS: atom_id res chain seq x y z
N MET A 1 -58.50 3.19 15.06
CA MET A 1 -57.69 2.48 14.04
C MET A 1 -56.28 3.06 13.98
N LYS A 2 -55.27 2.39 14.53
CA LYS A 2 -53.86 2.82 14.47
C LYS A 2 -53.18 2.19 13.23
N ARG A 3 -52.80 3.00 12.24
CA ARG A 3 -51.91 2.58 11.13
C ARG A 3 -50.47 2.50 11.65
N LYS A 4 -49.96 1.28 11.85
CA LYS A 4 -48.52 1.05 12.12
C LYS A 4 -47.75 1.17 10.80
N SER A 5 -46.91 2.20 10.72
CA SER A 5 -45.87 2.36 9.71
C SER A 5 -44.84 1.22 9.84
N LYS A 6 -44.67 0.41 8.77
CA LYS A 6 -43.56 -0.54 8.65
C LYS A 6 -42.30 0.26 8.29
N LYS A 7 -41.50 0.58 9.30
CA LYS A 7 -40.15 1.11 9.13
C LYS A 7 -39.26 -0.02 8.60
N GLY A 8 -38.95 0.00 7.31
CA GLY A 8 -37.98 -0.91 6.72
C GLY A 8 -36.63 -0.78 7.42
N ARG A 9 -36.09 -1.90 7.91
CA ARG A 9 -34.70 -1.98 8.38
C ARG A 9 -33.79 -1.70 7.19
N ARG A 10 -33.11 -0.54 7.18
CA ARG A 10 -31.95 -0.32 6.32
C ARG A 10 -30.88 -1.31 6.76
N VAL A 11 -30.58 -2.30 5.93
CA VAL A 11 -29.41 -3.16 6.11
C VAL A 11 -28.21 -2.32 5.72
N LEU A 12 -27.49 -1.78 6.70
CA LEU A 12 -26.18 -1.19 6.50
C LEU A 12 -25.24 -2.34 6.10
N HIS A 13 -24.86 -2.43 4.83
CA HIS A 13 -23.71 -3.25 4.45
C HIS A 13 -22.46 -2.52 4.95
N THR A 14 -22.04 -2.84 6.17
CA THR A 14 -20.76 -2.35 6.67
C THR A 14 -19.67 -3.03 5.85
N LYS A 15 -18.96 -2.25 5.05
CA LYS A 15 -17.78 -2.69 4.31
C LYS A 15 -16.78 -3.25 5.32
N GLU A 16 -16.33 -4.49 5.15
CA GLU A 16 -15.33 -5.05 6.05
C GLU A 16 -13.99 -4.34 5.82
N GLU A 17 -13.51 -3.70 6.88
CA GLU A 17 -12.24 -2.99 6.94
C GLU A 17 -11.11 -4.00 7.17
N TYR A 18 -10.40 -4.37 6.09
CA TYR A 18 -9.23 -5.26 6.20
C TYR A 18 -7.95 -4.48 6.52
N ILE A 19 -7.21 -4.97 7.51
CA ILE A 19 -5.92 -4.43 7.93
C ILE A 19 -4.80 -5.28 7.33
N ILE A 20 -3.93 -4.65 6.54
CA ILE A 20 -2.73 -5.29 6.01
C ILE A 20 -1.74 -5.51 7.16
N THR A 21 -1.27 -6.75 7.30
CA THR A 21 -0.32 -7.18 8.32
C THR A 21 1.00 -7.62 7.67
N THR A 22 1.98 -8.00 8.50
CA THR A 22 3.24 -8.61 8.03
C THR A 22 3.06 -10.04 7.51
N GLU A 23 1.84 -10.61 7.60
CA GLU A 23 1.52 -11.91 7.01
C GLU A 23 0.83 -11.76 5.64
N THR A 24 0.32 -10.57 5.32
CA THR A 24 -0.36 -10.29 4.05
C THR A 24 0.63 -10.34 2.88
N SER A 25 0.54 -11.38 2.07
CA SER A 25 1.44 -11.60 0.94
C SER A 25 0.89 -11.02 -0.36
N VAL A 26 -0.38 -11.30 -0.66
CA VAL A 26 -1.01 -10.91 -1.95
C VAL A 26 -2.48 -10.56 -1.76
N ILE A 27 -2.93 -9.54 -2.47
CA ILE A 27 -4.34 -9.10 -2.55
C ILE A 27 -4.78 -9.21 -4.01
N PHE A 28 -5.53 -10.27 -4.32
CA PHE A 28 -6.07 -10.55 -5.64
C PHE A 28 -7.45 -9.92 -5.82
N PRO A 29 -7.80 -9.50 -7.06
CA PRO A 29 -9.19 -9.23 -7.39
C PRO A 29 -10.02 -10.51 -7.31
N TYR A 30 -11.23 -10.42 -6.76
CA TYR A 30 -12.15 -11.56 -6.67
C TYR A 30 -13.55 -11.12 -7.06
N PHE A 31 -14.14 -11.75 -8.07
CA PHE A 31 -15.52 -11.49 -8.48
C PHE A 31 -16.44 -12.54 -7.84
N ASN A 32 -17.43 -12.09 -7.08
CA ASN A 32 -18.41 -13.00 -6.51
C ASN A 32 -19.46 -13.45 -7.55
N SER A 33 -20.39 -14.31 -7.14
CA SER A 33 -21.46 -14.83 -8.02
C SER A 33 -22.37 -13.76 -8.62
N CYS A 34 -22.41 -12.55 -8.05
CA CYS A 34 -23.19 -11.42 -8.56
C CYS A 34 -22.35 -10.49 -9.46
N GLY A 35 -21.09 -10.81 -9.74
CA GLY A 35 -20.17 -9.98 -10.52
C GLY A 35 -19.61 -8.77 -9.77
N MET A 36 -19.77 -8.69 -8.46
CA MET A 36 -19.17 -7.59 -7.66
C MET A 36 -17.68 -7.86 -7.43
N LEU A 37 -16.86 -6.85 -7.67
CA LEU A 37 -15.41 -6.91 -7.40
C LEU A 37 -15.14 -6.72 -5.90
N LEU A 38 -14.56 -7.76 -5.32
CA LEU A 38 -14.08 -7.89 -3.95
C LEU A 38 -12.57 -8.20 -3.96
N SER A 39 -12.03 -8.65 -2.84
CA SER A 39 -10.65 -9.13 -2.74
C SER A 39 -10.56 -10.54 -2.18
N MET A 40 -9.63 -11.32 -2.72
CA MET A 40 -9.12 -12.54 -2.12
C MET A 40 -7.70 -12.26 -1.63
N ILE A 41 -7.44 -12.54 -0.36
CA ILE A 41 -6.20 -12.18 0.32
C ILE A 41 -5.49 -13.45 0.75
N LEU A 42 -4.21 -13.56 0.36
CA LEU A 42 -3.30 -14.56 0.89
C LEU A 42 -2.56 -13.95 2.08
N GLU A 43 -2.88 -14.44 3.28
CA GLU A 43 -2.28 -14.00 4.54
C GLU A 43 -1.73 -15.22 5.30
N GLY A 44 -0.42 -15.30 5.44
CA GLY A 44 0.26 -16.51 5.89
C GLY A 44 -0.13 -17.69 4.98
N ASP A 45 -0.67 -18.75 5.60
CA ASP A 45 -1.15 -19.94 4.90
C ASP A 45 -2.69 -19.95 4.73
N GLN A 46 -3.33 -18.80 4.92
CA GLN A 46 -4.78 -18.65 4.86
C GLN A 46 -5.23 -17.79 3.69
N ILE A 47 -6.41 -18.12 3.17
CA ILE A 47 -7.13 -17.31 2.19
C ILE A 47 -8.32 -16.65 2.86
N LYS A 48 -8.46 -15.33 2.67
CA LYS A 48 -9.59 -14.54 3.17
C LYS A 48 -10.30 -13.83 2.03
N ILE A 49 -11.63 -13.86 2.02
CA ILE A 49 -12.44 -13.04 1.09
C ILE A 49 -12.95 -11.83 1.86
N VAL A 50 -12.71 -10.63 1.32
CA VAL A 50 -13.08 -9.37 1.97
C VAL A 50 -13.96 -8.55 1.03
N ASN A 51 -15.03 -7.97 1.57
CA ASN A 51 -15.97 -7.13 0.83
C ASN A 51 -15.43 -5.71 0.53
N SER A 52 -14.24 -5.63 -0.06
CA SER A 52 -13.54 -4.41 -0.50
C SER A 52 -12.71 -4.74 -1.74
N THR A 53 -12.55 -3.80 -2.68
CA THR A 53 -11.67 -4.00 -3.85
C THR A 53 -10.19 -3.92 -3.43
N PRO A 54 -9.24 -4.50 -4.20
CA PRO A 54 -7.82 -4.50 -3.83
C PRO A 54 -7.27 -3.09 -3.59
N THR A 55 -7.58 -2.15 -4.49
CA THR A 55 -7.13 -0.76 -4.40
C THR A 55 -7.74 -0.01 -3.22
N GLU A 56 -8.99 -0.32 -2.84
CA GLU A 56 -9.61 0.28 -1.66
C GLU A 56 -8.97 -0.20 -0.36
N ILE A 57 -8.57 -1.48 -0.28
CA ILE A 57 -7.83 -2.01 0.86
C ILE A 57 -6.48 -1.27 1.01
N ILE A 58 -5.77 -1.06 -0.09
CA ILE A 58 -4.49 -0.33 -0.09
C ILE A 58 -4.69 1.12 0.39
N ASP A 59 -5.63 1.85 -0.20
CA ASP A 59 -5.90 3.26 0.16
C ASP A 59 -6.41 3.40 1.60
N PHE A 60 -7.24 2.46 2.07
CA PHE A 60 -7.69 2.40 3.45
C PHE A 60 -6.52 2.25 4.43
N ASN A 61 -5.61 1.31 4.21
CA ASN A 61 -4.45 1.09 5.08
C ASN A 61 -3.48 2.28 5.06
N LEU A 62 -3.28 2.91 3.89
CA LEU A 62 -2.49 4.15 3.79
C LEU A 62 -3.12 5.30 4.59
N ARG A 63 -4.45 5.47 4.52
CA ARG A 63 -5.16 6.49 5.30
C ARG A 63 -5.04 6.29 6.80
N ARG A 64 -5.10 5.05 7.28
CA ARG A 64 -4.88 4.74 8.71
C ARG A 64 -3.48 5.12 9.19
N GLY A 65 -2.48 5.08 8.30
CA GLY A 65 -1.12 5.53 8.56
C GLY A 65 -0.89 7.03 8.40
N GLY A 66 -1.94 7.84 8.18
CA GLY A 66 -1.82 9.29 7.96
C GLY A 66 -1.41 9.69 6.54
N SER A 67 -1.60 8.80 5.55
CA SER A 67 -1.30 9.04 4.14
C SER A 67 -2.55 8.86 3.26
N SER A 68 -2.37 8.64 1.96
CA SER A 68 -3.39 8.21 1.00
C SER A 68 -2.71 7.51 -0.17
N LEU A 69 -3.46 6.78 -1.00
CA LEU A 69 -2.91 6.19 -2.22
C LEU A 69 -2.26 7.25 -3.11
N LYS A 70 -2.90 8.41 -3.27
CA LYS A 70 -2.34 9.53 -4.03
C LYS A 70 -1.01 10.00 -3.42
N GLY A 71 -1.01 10.34 -2.13
CA GLY A 71 0.20 10.83 -1.47
C GLY A 71 1.34 9.81 -1.44
N ALA A 72 1.02 8.52 -1.31
CA ALA A 72 2.01 7.44 -1.37
C ALA A 72 2.60 7.30 -2.77
N VAL A 73 1.78 7.40 -3.82
CA VAL A 73 2.25 7.40 -5.22
C VAL A 73 3.10 8.63 -5.51
N ASP A 74 2.67 9.82 -5.08
CA ASP A 74 3.41 11.07 -5.27
C ASP A 74 4.79 10.98 -4.59
N GLY A 75 4.84 10.53 -3.33
CA GLY A 75 6.10 10.32 -2.62
C GLY A 75 6.99 9.22 -3.20
N ALA A 76 6.39 8.16 -3.76
CA ALA A 76 7.15 7.13 -4.47
C ALA A 76 7.76 7.67 -5.77
N ASN A 77 7.04 8.52 -6.50
CA ASN A 77 7.52 9.14 -7.74
C ASN A 77 8.66 10.13 -7.49
N GLU A 78 8.70 10.79 -6.34
CA GLU A 78 9.84 11.63 -5.96
C GLU A 78 11.14 10.82 -5.86
N ILE A 79 11.06 9.58 -5.37
CA ILE A 79 12.22 8.69 -5.19
C ILE A 79 12.55 7.92 -6.47
N LEU A 80 11.54 7.46 -7.18
CA LEU A 80 11.69 6.57 -8.34
C LEU A 80 11.76 7.32 -9.68
N GLY A 81 11.48 8.62 -9.68
CA GLY A 81 11.12 9.38 -10.88
C GLY A 81 9.67 9.12 -11.30
N SER A 82 9.16 9.96 -12.20
CA SER A 82 7.81 9.81 -12.76
C SER A 82 7.67 8.46 -13.46
N GLY A 83 6.63 7.72 -13.09
CA GLY A 83 6.37 6.40 -13.67
C GLY A 83 4.92 6.00 -13.50
N SER A 84 4.44 5.13 -14.38
CA SER A 84 3.18 4.42 -14.18
C SER A 84 3.41 3.27 -13.20
N LEU A 85 2.36 2.91 -12.44
CA LEU A 85 2.33 1.72 -11.57
C LEU A 85 3.27 1.79 -10.35
N SER A 86 3.35 2.95 -9.70
CA SER A 86 4.25 3.15 -8.58
C SER A 86 3.89 2.24 -7.39
N PRO A 87 4.89 1.55 -6.80
CA PRO A 87 4.69 0.82 -5.56
C PRO A 87 4.43 1.79 -4.40
N VAL A 88 3.89 1.28 -3.30
CA VAL A 88 3.54 2.08 -2.13
C VAL A 88 4.07 1.45 -0.84
N ALA A 89 4.52 2.30 0.08
CA ALA A 89 4.92 1.88 1.43
C ALA A 89 3.69 1.91 2.35
N ILE A 90 3.11 0.74 2.64
CA ILE A 90 1.99 0.62 3.58
C ILE A 90 2.46 0.88 5.00
N SER A 91 3.59 0.27 5.38
CA SER A 91 4.19 0.49 6.69
C SER A 91 5.71 0.43 6.61
N LYS A 92 6.34 1.60 6.59
CA LYS A 92 7.81 1.74 6.60
C LYS A 92 8.42 1.05 7.81
N LYS A 93 7.80 1.23 8.99
CA LYS A 93 8.23 0.62 10.26
C LYS A 93 8.30 -0.91 10.21
N HIS A 94 7.38 -1.54 9.49
CA HIS A 94 7.28 -3.00 9.41
C HIS A 94 7.77 -3.55 8.06
N GLY A 95 8.40 -2.73 7.21
CA GLY A 95 8.90 -3.18 5.91
C GLY A 95 7.81 -3.60 4.91
N ILE A 96 6.57 -3.10 5.04
CA ILE A 96 5.46 -3.51 4.16
C ILE A 96 5.39 -2.58 2.95
N TYR A 97 5.87 -3.09 1.82
CA TYR A 97 5.84 -2.41 0.51
C TYR A 97 5.03 -3.24 -0.48
N MET A 98 4.01 -2.61 -1.07
CA MET A 98 3.10 -3.26 -2.01
C MET A 98 3.34 -2.74 -3.42
N THR A 99 3.48 -3.65 -4.38
CA THR A 99 3.58 -3.32 -5.80
C THR A 99 2.36 -3.80 -6.57
N PRO A 100 1.78 -2.98 -7.49
CA PRO A 100 0.64 -3.39 -8.29
C PRO A 100 1.08 -4.17 -9.55
N THR A 101 0.26 -5.11 -10.01
CA THR A 101 0.49 -5.88 -11.25
C THR A 101 -0.10 -5.24 -12.50
N CYS A 102 -0.90 -4.19 -12.38
CA CYS A 102 -1.30 -3.32 -13.48
C CYS A 102 -1.75 -1.97 -12.89
N SER A 103 -2.46 -1.15 -13.68
CA SER A 103 -2.97 0.13 -13.16
C SER A 103 -3.92 -0.14 -11.99
N SER A 104 -3.74 0.56 -10.87
CA SER A 104 -4.63 0.46 -9.70
C SER A 104 -6.07 0.88 -9.99
N LYS A 105 -6.32 1.51 -11.14
CA LYS A 105 -7.65 1.84 -11.65
C LYS A 105 -8.35 0.67 -12.35
N LEU A 106 -7.61 -0.39 -12.69
CA LEU A 106 -8.13 -1.54 -13.41
C LEU A 106 -8.66 -2.61 -12.43
N PRO A 107 -9.84 -3.21 -12.70
CA PRO A 107 -10.45 -4.23 -11.84
C PRO A 107 -9.57 -5.45 -11.57
N GLU A 108 -8.71 -5.82 -12.52
CA GLU A 108 -7.83 -7.00 -12.45
C GLU A 108 -6.52 -6.76 -11.67
N CYS A 109 -6.34 -5.56 -11.11
CA CYS A 109 -5.10 -5.22 -10.42
C CYS A 109 -4.91 -6.05 -9.15
N THR A 110 -3.81 -6.81 -9.13
CA THR A 110 -3.34 -7.53 -7.95
C THR A 110 -2.26 -6.70 -7.27
N TRP A 111 -2.25 -6.67 -5.94
CA TRP A 111 -1.19 -6.05 -5.15
C TRP A 111 -0.38 -7.12 -4.43
N MET A 112 0.94 -7.04 -4.53
CA MET A 112 1.87 -8.02 -3.93
C MET A 112 2.83 -7.33 -2.97
N ALA A 113 2.97 -7.90 -1.78
CA ALA A 113 3.97 -7.49 -0.81
C ALA A 113 5.34 -8.02 -1.23
N ILE A 114 6.27 -7.13 -1.56
CA ILE A 114 7.58 -7.56 -2.09
C ILE A 114 8.42 -8.31 -1.05
N GLY A 115 8.21 -8.06 0.24
CA GLY A 115 8.91 -8.77 1.32
C GLY A 115 8.58 -10.26 1.42
N HIS A 116 7.49 -10.71 0.78
CA HIS A 116 7.11 -12.12 0.75
C HIS A 116 7.66 -12.87 -0.46
N VAL A 117 8.25 -12.18 -1.44
CA VAL A 117 8.79 -12.79 -2.66
C VAL A 117 10.14 -13.43 -2.36
N LYS A 118 10.21 -14.76 -2.46
CA LYS A 118 11.47 -15.51 -2.33
C LYS A 118 12.21 -15.58 -3.66
N GLN A 119 11.48 -15.92 -4.71
CA GLN A 119 11.99 -16.03 -6.08
C GLN A 119 10.81 -15.97 -7.05
N TYR A 120 11.07 -15.72 -8.33
CA TYR A 120 10.06 -15.78 -9.37
C TYR A 120 10.69 -16.26 -10.69
N VAL A 121 9.91 -16.99 -11.48
CA VAL A 121 10.35 -17.63 -12.72
C VAL A 121 9.31 -17.45 -13.81
N GLU A 122 9.73 -17.52 -15.07
CA GLU A 122 8.80 -17.62 -16.19
C GLU A 122 8.20 -19.03 -16.24
N ASN A 123 6.90 -19.14 -16.46
CA ASN A 123 6.18 -20.40 -16.59
C ASN A 123 5.93 -20.76 -18.06
N GLU A 124 5.35 -21.94 -18.31
CA GLU A 124 5.09 -22.45 -19.66
C GLU A 124 4.17 -21.54 -20.49
N GLU A 125 3.32 -20.75 -19.83
CA GLU A 125 2.41 -19.77 -20.46
C GLU A 125 3.06 -18.41 -20.72
N LYS A 126 4.39 -18.28 -20.56
CA LYS A 126 5.15 -17.01 -20.63
C LYS A 126 4.67 -15.96 -19.62
N GLN A 127 4.07 -16.41 -18.54
CA GLN A 127 3.66 -15.61 -17.39
C GLN A 127 4.67 -15.80 -16.26
N VAL A 128 4.49 -15.08 -15.15
CA VAL A 128 5.38 -15.20 -13.99
C VAL A 128 4.73 -16.08 -12.92
N THR A 129 5.49 -17.04 -12.41
CA THR A 129 5.20 -17.76 -11.17
C THR A 129 6.06 -17.18 -10.06
N VAL A 130 5.43 -16.61 -9.04
CA VAL A 130 6.09 -16.09 -7.85
C VAL A 130 6.05 -17.16 -6.76
N ILE A 131 7.22 -17.46 -6.20
CA ILE A 131 7.38 -18.38 -5.07
C ILE A 131 7.57 -17.53 -3.82
N LEU A 132 6.70 -17.72 -2.84
CA LEU A 132 6.70 -16.96 -1.59
C LEU A 132 7.63 -17.58 -0.55
N ASN A 133 7.94 -16.81 0.51
CA ASN A 133 8.81 -17.26 1.60
C ASN A 133 8.30 -18.53 2.31
N ASN A 134 7.00 -18.72 2.42
CA ASN A 134 6.37 -19.93 2.98
C ASN A 134 6.31 -21.11 1.98
N GLY A 135 6.81 -20.94 0.76
CA GLY A 135 6.80 -21.97 -0.29
C GLY A 135 5.53 -22.00 -1.15
N SER A 136 4.51 -21.18 -0.85
CA SER A 136 3.34 -21.02 -1.72
C SER A 136 3.75 -20.48 -3.10
N ARG A 137 3.01 -20.87 -4.13
CA ARG A 137 3.20 -20.40 -5.51
C ARG A 137 2.02 -19.57 -5.96
N VAL A 138 2.30 -18.47 -6.64
CA VAL A 138 1.31 -17.54 -7.17
C VAL A 138 1.62 -17.25 -8.63
N ASP A 139 0.74 -17.69 -9.52
CA ASP A 139 0.82 -17.36 -10.94
C ASP A 139 0.14 -16.01 -11.19
N LEU A 140 0.88 -15.08 -11.81
CA LEU A 140 0.37 -13.76 -12.17
C LEU A 140 0.32 -13.63 -13.69
N PRO A 141 -0.79 -13.14 -14.28
CA PRO A 141 -0.99 -13.07 -15.73
C PRO A 141 -0.24 -11.88 -16.36
N ILE A 142 1.07 -11.83 -16.14
CA ILE A 142 1.99 -10.79 -16.58
C ILE A 142 3.32 -11.46 -16.95
N SER A 143 4.03 -10.91 -17.92
CA SER A 143 5.33 -11.46 -18.30
C SER A 143 6.38 -11.28 -17.19
N PHE A 144 7.37 -12.17 -17.19
CA PHE A 144 8.53 -12.10 -16.29
C PHE A 144 9.14 -10.69 -16.26
N TYR A 145 9.47 -10.12 -17.42
CA TYR A 145 10.08 -8.79 -17.52
C TYR A 145 9.24 -7.67 -16.88
N ARG A 146 7.92 -7.72 -17.05
CA ARG A 146 7.02 -6.72 -16.46
C ARG A 146 6.96 -6.86 -14.95
N PHE A 147 6.99 -8.08 -14.43
CA PHE A 147 7.03 -8.32 -12.99
C PHE A 147 8.36 -7.90 -12.38
N ASP A 148 9.48 -8.32 -12.98
CA ASP A 148 10.84 -7.95 -12.58
C ASP A 148 10.99 -6.44 -12.45
N THR A 149 10.56 -5.68 -13.46
CA THR A 149 10.57 -4.20 -13.43
C THR A 149 9.80 -3.64 -12.23
N ARG A 150 8.64 -4.22 -11.89
CA ARG A 150 7.79 -3.75 -10.77
C ARG A 150 8.42 -4.10 -9.41
N TYR A 151 8.91 -5.33 -9.30
CA TYR A 151 9.60 -5.82 -8.12
C TYR A 151 10.83 -4.96 -7.82
N LEU A 152 11.71 -4.75 -8.80
CA LEU A 152 12.91 -3.92 -8.66
C LEU A 152 12.59 -2.46 -8.33
N ARG A 153 11.53 -1.89 -8.91
CA ARG A 153 11.06 -0.53 -8.55
C ARG A 153 10.61 -0.46 -7.09
N ALA A 154 9.94 -1.48 -6.58
CA ALA A 154 9.52 -1.53 -5.18
C ALA A 154 10.71 -1.71 -4.23
N CYS A 155 11.70 -2.56 -4.58
CA CYS A 155 12.95 -2.67 -3.83
C CYS A 155 13.71 -1.33 -3.80
N LYS A 156 13.78 -0.62 -4.93
CA LYS A 156 14.39 0.71 -5.00
C LYS A 156 13.67 1.73 -4.13
N LEU A 157 12.33 1.68 -4.09
CA LEU A 157 11.53 2.56 -3.21
C LEU A 157 11.82 2.27 -1.74
N GLN A 158 11.84 0.99 -1.36
CA GLN A 158 12.17 0.56 0.00
C GLN A 158 13.53 1.09 0.42
N TYR A 159 14.57 0.79 -0.36
CA TYR A 159 15.93 1.25 -0.10
C TYR A 159 16.00 2.78 0.00
N GLY A 160 15.40 3.51 -0.94
CA GLY A 160 15.42 4.97 -0.94
C GLY A 160 14.76 5.58 0.30
N ILE A 161 13.62 5.02 0.74
CA ILE A 161 12.94 5.48 1.97
C ILE A 161 13.79 5.20 3.21
N GLU A 162 14.36 4.00 3.33
CA GLU A 162 15.23 3.62 4.46
C GLU A 162 16.44 4.56 4.54
N THR A 163 17.16 4.75 3.43
CA THR A 163 18.32 5.66 3.39
C THR A 163 17.97 7.10 3.73
N ASN A 164 16.83 7.61 3.26
CA ASN A 164 16.41 8.98 3.54
C ASN A 164 16.06 9.17 5.03
N THR A 165 15.44 8.16 5.64
CA THR A 165 15.04 8.22 7.05
C THR A 165 16.27 8.17 7.97
N ASP A 166 17.28 7.38 7.62
CA ASP A 166 18.55 7.32 8.37
C ASP A 166 19.29 8.67 8.38
N GLN A 167 19.21 9.45 7.29
CA GLN A 167 19.81 10.80 7.27
C GLN A 167 19.10 11.75 8.23
N VAL A 168 17.78 11.65 8.38
CA VAL A 168 16.99 12.50 9.28
C VAL A 168 17.34 12.26 10.74
N MET A 169 17.67 11.02 11.10
CA MET A 169 18.01 10.64 12.48
C MET A 169 19.44 11.05 12.90
N LYS A 170 20.24 11.64 12.01
CA LYS A 170 21.57 12.17 12.35
C LYS A 170 21.44 13.43 13.21
N VAL A 171 21.65 13.28 14.52
CA VAL A 171 21.71 14.42 15.45
C VAL A 171 23.05 15.15 15.31
N ARG A 172 23.02 16.44 14.97
CA ARG A 172 24.19 17.33 15.02
C ARG A 172 24.41 17.81 16.46
N GLU A 173 25.06 16.97 17.28
CA GLU A 173 25.44 17.23 18.68
C GLU A 173 24.31 17.72 19.63
N LYS A 174 24.55 17.73 20.94
CA LYS A 174 23.56 18.21 21.91
C LYS A 174 23.33 19.71 21.71
N TYR A 175 22.09 20.12 21.46
CA TYR A 175 21.72 21.54 21.42
C TYR A 175 22.06 22.21 22.76
N THR A 176 23.06 23.10 22.78
CA THR A 176 23.52 23.81 23.98
C THR A 176 23.00 25.25 24.06
N GLN A 177 22.39 25.77 22.99
CA GLN A 177 21.98 27.16 22.87
C GLN A 177 20.46 27.29 22.78
N SER A 178 19.88 28.15 23.62
CA SER A 178 18.45 28.47 23.64
C SER A 178 18.20 29.80 22.94
N TYR A 179 17.16 29.85 22.10
CA TYR A 179 16.75 31.05 21.37
C TYR A 179 15.40 31.56 21.89
N VAL A 180 15.26 32.89 22.02
CA VAL A 180 13.95 33.53 22.22
C VAL A 180 13.48 34.05 20.86
N ILE A 181 12.40 33.48 20.34
CA ILE A 181 11.85 33.87 19.03
C ILE A 181 10.60 34.71 19.27
N LYS A 182 10.61 35.98 18.82
CA LYS A 182 9.48 36.90 18.97
C LYS A 182 8.86 37.26 17.62
N LYS A 183 7.54 37.43 17.61
CA LYS A 183 6.80 37.94 16.45
C LYS A 183 7.00 39.45 16.35
N ASN A 184 7.42 39.94 15.20
CA ASN A 184 7.56 41.39 15.01
C ASN A 184 6.18 42.06 15.08
N GLY A 185 6.01 43.02 15.99
CA GLY A 185 4.70 43.61 16.32
C GLY A 185 3.97 44.31 15.17
N LYS A 186 4.65 44.57 14.05
CA LYS A 186 4.05 45.15 12.83
C LYS A 186 4.23 44.29 11.57
N GLY A 187 4.88 43.13 11.66
CA GLY A 187 5.21 42.26 10.52
C GLY A 187 4.67 40.83 10.67
N LEU A 188 4.71 40.06 9.59
CA LEU A 188 4.32 38.64 9.60
C LEU A 188 5.46 37.72 10.08
N ASN A 189 6.68 38.25 10.18
CA ASN A 189 7.89 37.49 10.46
C ASN A 189 8.21 37.41 11.96
N TYR A 190 8.94 36.35 12.32
CA TYR A 190 9.55 36.19 13.63
C TYR A 190 11.05 36.50 13.55
N SER A 191 11.63 36.96 14.65
CA SER A 191 13.08 37.20 14.79
C SER A 191 13.61 36.60 16.07
N GLU A 192 14.88 36.19 16.05
CA GLU A 192 15.66 35.80 17.22
C GLU A 192 16.08 37.05 18.02
N GLU A 193 16.02 36.96 19.34
CA GLU A 193 16.49 37.99 20.29
C GLU A 193 17.43 37.38 21.33
#